data_AF-A0A956Z0N7-F1
#
_entry.id   AF-A0A956Z0N7-F1
#
_cell.length_a   1.000
_cell.length_b   1.000
_cell.length_c   1.000
_cell.angle_alpha   90.00
_cell.angle_beta   90.00
_cell.angle_gamma   90.00
#
_symmetry.space_group_name_H-M   'P 1'
#
loop_
_entity.id
_entity.type
_entity.pdbx_description
1 polymer ?
#
loop_
_entity_poly.entity_id
_entity_poly.type
_entity_poly.pdbx_seq_one_letter_code
_entity_poly.pdbx_strand_id
1 'polypeptide(L)'
;MRTTWLKLLVLALLLFAVPTASMQGDLPPVIPVANPDSFQNAYVTWDWQAFGEEWYSAPPPDPLAIQLPDAYMGSLPSSPFDLAQVRFLDDANLDVAQRDLLAQNGFVVVPGGLDQFEDPYRSDSAWDVNTGHGYWVTTDAMLHALYVAFSNLLNFLETDELYTRVDNVALESYQAAYSQYEAAQGSALEAPARAAALYYAVALGLLDPAAYTEAVDASLQAEANGLLDAANAAEGRLDVPFLPGYQEDFSQYRPRGTYTTSDLLQRYFRGMMWLGRITFLARDDASLQTSLLALRAMEQSGVVADWATVSDTLTYLIGPADNLGPAEYLPLAQGIYGADLALDALADMSRLEDFRALVKALPGPRINNVVRPMGTEAEQLDDSTRGFRLFGQRFTFDGYAMQRLIYPNVGEAGNERALPSGLDVAAALGSDAAYNLLVEQGDTAYANYDSNLSGLREEVNQISGDNWLENIYGGWLMALQPLWNRSEQPYPALMNTDAWRLRDLQAGLGSWAELKHATVLYAAQPMGGLGGGGEFVADTTNYVEPNPLVFSRIAVISASVVQGLDARGLGQQDFTSG
;
A
#
# COMPACT_ATOMS: atom_id res chain seq x y z
N MET A 1 -15.29 -19.26 -36.87
CA MET A 1 -15.08 -17.80 -36.94
C MET A 1 -14.50 -17.25 -35.62
N ARG A 2 -13.52 -17.94 -35.01
CA ARG A 2 -12.94 -17.60 -33.68
C ARG A 2 -11.41 -17.76 -33.62
N THR A 3 -10.76 -17.90 -34.79
CA THR A 3 -9.37 -18.39 -34.93
C THR A 3 -8.47 -17.49 -35.81
N THR A 4 -8.96 -16.33 -36.23
CA THR A 4 -8.24 -15.37 -37.09
C THR A 4 -7.74 -14.12 -36.37
N TRP A 5 -8.28 -13.78 -35.19
CA TRP A 5 -7.84 -12.60 -34.43
C TRP A 5 -6.55 -12.83 -33.64
N LEU A 6 -6.28 -14.06 -33.17
CA LEU A 6 -5.12 -14.39 -32.35
C LEU A 6 -3.76 -14.40 -33.11
N LYS A 7 -3.74 -14.07 -34.40
CA LYS A 7 -2.53 -14.06 -35.25
C LYS A 7 -2.05 -12.66 -35.67
N LEU A 8 -2.70 -11.60 -35.17
CA LEU A 8 -2.33 -10.20 -35.46
C LEU A 8 -1.50 -9.53 -34.35
N LEU A 9 -1.18 -10.26 -33.27
CA LEU A 9 -0.52 -9.74 -32.06
C LEU A 9 0.91 -10.28 -31.83
N VAL A 10 1.47 -11.05 -32.77
CA VAL A 10 2.73 -11.80 -32.59
C VAL A 10 3.76 -11.52 -33.70
N LEU A 11 3.62 -10.41 -34.45
CA LEU A 11 4.53 -10.09 -35.56
C LEU A 11 4.77 -8.58 -35.77
N ALA A 12 5.18 -7.88 -34.71
CA ALA A 12 5.58 -6.47 -34.74
C ALA A 12 6.75 -6.14 -33.79
N LEU A 13 7.62 -7.12 -33.49
CA LEU A 13 8.80 -6.97 -32.62
C LEU A 13 10.09 -7.14 -33.43
N LEU A 14 10.43 -6.11 -34.22
CA LEU A 14 11.71 -6.02 -34.94
C LEU A 14 12.12 -4.55 -35.09
N LEU A 15 13.30 -4.21 -34.58
CA LEU A 15 14.11 -3.03 -34.94
C LEU A 15 13.41 -1.66 -34.84
N PHE A 16 13.02 -1.27 -33.63
CA PHE A 16 12.95 0.15 -33.28
C PHE A 16 14.22 0.55 -32.53
N ALA A 17 15.01 1.44 -33.12
CA ALA A 17 16.03 2.16 -32.38
C ALA A 17 15.33 3.15 -31.44
N VAL A 18 15.64 3.08 -30.14
CA VAL A 18 15.13 4.05 -29.15
C VAL A 18 15.53 5.46 -29.61
N PRO A 19 14.58 6.36 -29.91
CA PRO A 19 14.92 7.74 -30.19
C PRO A 19 15.44 8.37 -28.90
N THR A 20 16.56 9.08 -28.95
CA THR A 20 16.98 9.94 -27.84
C THR A 20 16.03 11.13 -27.75
N ALA A 21 14.88 10.92 -27.09
CA ALA A 21 13.88 11.95 -26.88
C ALA A 21 14.47 13.08 -26.03
N SER A 22 14.67 14.24 -26.64
CA SER A 22 14.99 15.46 -25.89
C SER A 22 13.81 15.80 -24.99
N MET A 23 14.05 15.92 -23.69
CA MET A 23 12.98 16.09 -22.69
C MET A 23 11.99 17.19 -23.08
N GLN A 24 10.71 16.84 -23.10
CA GLN A 24 9.61 17.79 -23.24
C GLN A 24 9.08 18.10 -21.85
N GLY A 25 9.44 19.27 -21.32
CA GLY A 25 9.11 19.70 -19.97
C GLY A 25 10.32 19.66 -19.03
N ASP A 26 10.70 20.81 -18.49
CA ASP A 26 11.65 20.92 -17.38
C ASP A 26 10.93 20.53 -16.08
N LEU A 27 10.63 19.23 -15.89
CA LEU A 27 10.19 18.73 -14.60
C LEU A 27 11.29 19.00 -13.56
N PRO A 28 10.95 19.41 -12.32
CA PRO A 28 11.95 19.54 -11.26
C PRO A 28 12.62 18.18 -11.03
N PRO A 29 13.96 18.12 -10.84
CA PRO A 29 14.63 16.87 -10.54
C PRO A 29 14.25 16.41 -9.13
N VAL A 30 13.94 15.13 -8.98
CA VAL A 30 13.96 14.52 -7.64
C VAL A 30 15.42 14.34 -7.23
N ILE A 31 15.72 14.66 -5.98
CA ILE A 31 17.02 14.38 -5.37
C ILE A 31 16.83 13.11 -4.53
N PRO A 32 17.59 12.03 -4.77
CA PRO A 32 17.57 10.87 -3.88
C PRO A 32 17.91 11.32 -2.46
N VAL A 33 16.99 11.07 -1.52
CA VAL A 33 17.20 11.47 -0.13
C VAL A 33 18.41 10.72 0.44
N ALA A 34 19.14 11.31 1.39
CA ALA A 34 20.15 10.56 2.13
C ALA A 34 19.50 9.44 2.95
N ASN A 35 20.28 8.41 3.32
CA ASN A 35 19.89 7.57 4.44
C ASN A 35 19.85 8.44 5.73
N PRO A 36 18.96 8.14 6.69
CA PRO A 36 18.86 8.94 7.92
C PRO A 36 20.13 8.84 8.77
N ASP A 37 20.42 9.90 9.52
CA ASP A 37 21.63 9.99 10.36
C ASP A 37 21.63 8.98 11.54
N SER A 38 20.48 8.40 11.88
CA SER A 38 20.36 7.34 12.89
C SER A 38 19.08 6.51 12.72
N PHE A 39 18.97 5.39 13.45
CA PHE A 39 17.73 4.64 13.65
C PHE A 39 16.82 5.19 14.75
N GLN A 40 17.18 6.30 15.41
CA GLN A 40 16.43 6.84 16.53
C GLN A 40 15.30 7.75 16.04
N ASN A 41 14.16 7.14 15.69
CA ASN A 41 12.89 7.85 15.52
C ASN A 41 12.02 7.74 16.80
N ALA A 42 10.77 8.18 16.74
CA ALA A 42 9.84 8.13 17.87
C ALA A 42 9.43 6.71 18.34
N TYR A 43 9.85 5.65 17.65
CA TYR A 43 9.36 4.29 17.82
C TYR A 43 10.44 3.19 17.92
N VAL A 44 11.73 3.50 17.63
CA VAL A 44 12.79 2.50 17.35
C VAL A 44 14.13 2.92 17.98
N THR A 45 14.99 1.96 18.33
CA THR A 45 16.38 2.22 18.80
C THR A 45 17.30 1.05 18.44
N TRP A 46 17.94 1.11 17.27
CA TRP A 46 18.73 -0.01 16.74
C TRP A 46 20.20 -0.02 17.22
N ASP A 47 20.75 -1.23 17.37
CA ASP A 47 22.16 -1.49 17.71
C ASP A 47 22.80 -2.45 16.68
N TRP A 48 23.54 -1.88 15.71
CA TRP A 48 24.30 -2.66 14.73
C TRP A 48 25.48 -3.43 15.32
N GLN A 49 26.01 -2.99 16.47
CA GLN A 49 27.14 -3.68 17.07
C GLN A 49 26.67 -5.01 17.66
N ALA A 50 25.55 -5.00 18.40
CA ALA A 50 24.93 -6.21 18.92
C ALA A 50 24.57 -7.22 17.81
N PHE A 51 23.94 -6.76 16.72
CA PHE A 51 23.64 -7.62 15.57
C PHE A 51 24.91 -8.15 14.87
N GLY A 52 25.93 -7.31 14.73
CA GLY A 52 27.22 -7.68 14.11
C GLY A 52 28.04 -8.67 14.92
N GLU A 53 27.84 -8.76 16.24
CA GLU A 53 28.51 -9.73 17.12
C GLU A 53 28.02 -11.18 16.94
N GLU A 54 26.85 -11.40 16.33
CA GLU A 54 26.34 -12.75 15.99
C GLU A 54 26.89 -13.32 14.67
N TRP A 55 27.59 -12.52 13.85
CA TRP A 55 28.08 -12.95 12.53
C TRP A 55 29.47 -13.61 12.58
N TYR A 56 29.53 -14.86 12.12
CA TYR A 56 30.64 -15.81 12.28
C TYR A 56 32.03 -15.44 11.71
N SER A 57 32.20 -14.31 11.02
CA SER A 57 33.46 -14.01 10.29
C SER A 57 33.86 -12.54 10.27
N ALA A 58 32.92 -11.61 10.13
CA ALA A 58 33.09 -10.17 10.30
C ALA A 58 31.70 -9.53 10.49
N PRO A 59 31.57 -8.45 11.27
CA PRO A 59 30.34 -7.67 11.30
C PRO A 59 30.08 -7.05 9.91
N PRO A 60 28.82 -7.01 9.43
CA PRO A 60 28.48 -6.31 8.20
C PRO A 60 28.73 -4.79 8.32
N PRO A 61 28.93 -4.07 7.21
CA PRO A 61 29.00 -2.61 7.25
C PRO A 61 27.65 -2.02 7.68
N ASP A 62 27.68 -0.94 8.48
CA ASP A 62 26.48 -0.20 8.87
C ASP A 62 25.74 0.33 7.62
N PRO A 63 24.48 -0.10 7.37
CA PRO A 63 23.73 0.32 6.20
C PRO A 63 23.41 1.82 6.17
N LEU A 64 23.39 2.55 7.29
CA LEU A 64 23.25 4.02 7.27
C LEU A 64 24.48 4.69 6.66
N ALA A 65 25.67 4.18 7.00
CA ALA A 65 26.95 4.70 6.52
C ALA A 65 27.25 4.36 5.04
N ILE A 66 26.38 3.60 4.36
CA ILE A 66 26.53 3.26 2.94
C ILE A 66 26.29 4.50 2.06
N GLN A 67 27.38 5.03 1.52
CA GLN A 67 27.38 6.05 0.48
C GLN A 67 27.90 5.45 -0.84
N LEU A 68 27.38 5.95 -1.96
CA LEU A 68 27.91 5.60 -3.28
C LEU A 68 29.28 6.28 -3.50
N PRO A 69 30.26 5.60 -4.13
CA PRO A 69 31.54 6.24 -4.47
C PRO A 69 31.37 7.26 -5.59
N ASP A 70 32.27 8.24 -5.69
CA ASP A 70 32.25 9.26 -6.75
C ASP A 70 32.28 8.67 -8.17
N ALA A 71 32.83 7.46 -8.34
CA ALA A 71 32.90 6.73 -9.60
C ALA A 71 32.92 5.21 -9.39
N TYR A 72 32.47 4.44 -10.38
CA TYR A 72 32.58 2.98 -10.39
C TYR A 72 34.04 2.50 -10.45
N MET A 73 34.45 1.72 -9.43
CA MET A 73 35.82 1.21 -9.27
C MET A 73 35.98 -0.29 -9.59
N GLY A 74 34.92 -0.97 -10.05
CA GLY A 74 34.93 -2.40 -10.33
C GLY A 74 35.40 -2.77 -11.74
N SER A 75 35.50 -4.08 -12.02
CA SER A 75 36.10 -4.62 -13.26
C SER A 75 35.10 -5.16 -14.28
N LEU A 76 33.87 -4.61 -14.31
CA LEU A 76 32.90 -4.97 -15.36
C LEU A 76 33.26 -4.27 -16.69
N PRO A 77 32.98 -4.87 -17.85
CA PRO A 77 33.34 -4.27 -19.14
C PRO A 77 32.69 -2.90 -19.39
N SER A 78 33.40 -2.05 -20.14
CA SER A 78 32.89 -0.78 -20.66
C SER A 78 32.28 -0.94 -22.04
N SER A 79 31.22 -0.19 -22.35
CA SER A 79 30.66 -0.10 -23.72
C SER A 79 31.69 0.48 -24.72
N PRO A 80 31.75 0.01 -25.98
CA PRO A 80 30.96 -1.08 -26.57
C PRO A 80 31.42 -2.46 -26.09
N PHE A 81 30.47 -3.38 -25.91
CA PHE A 81 30.73 -4.67 -25.25
C PHE A 81 31.25 -5.71 -26.24
N ASP A 82 32.52 -6.08 -26.11
CA ASP A 82 33.17 -7.07 -26.95
C ASP A 82 32.74 -8.50 -26.60
N LEU A 83 31.86 -9.07 -27.42
CA LEU A 83 31.38 -10.45 -27.28
C LEU A 83 32.50 -11.50 -27.32
N ALA A 84 33.67 -11.21 -27.89
CA ALA A 84 34.81 -12.15 -27.87
C ALA A 84 35.40 -12.34 -26.46
N GLN A 85 35.02 -11.50 -25.49
CA GLN A 85 35.42 -11.59 -24.08
C GLN A 85 34.33 -12.25 -23.22
N VAL A 86 33.13 -12.49 -23.77
CA VAL A 86 32.01 -13.13 -23.06
C VAL A 86 32.17 -14.64 -23.06
N ARG A 87 32.34 -15.23 -21.87
CA ARG A 87 32.34 -16.68 -21.69
C ARG A 87 30.91 -17.24 -21.82
N PHE A 88 30.78 -18.49 -22.26
CA PHE A 88 29.51 -19.22 -22.37
C PHE A 88 28.47 -18.61 -23.32
N LEU A 89 28.89 -17.75 -24.24
CA LEU A 89 28.01 -17.05 -25.20
C LEU A 89 27.22 -18.00 -26.11
N ASP A 90 27.79 -19.14 -26.49
CA ASP A 90 27.12 -20.16 -27.30
C ASP A 90 26.26 -21.10 -26.44
N ASP A 91 26.65 -21.36 -25.19
CA ASP A 91 25.88 -22.15 -24.23
C ASP A 91 24.58 -21.43 -23.80
N ALA A 92 24.61 -20.08 -23.79
CA ALA A 92 23.44 -19.22 -23.63
C ALA A 92 22.43 -19.29 -24.81
N ASN A 93 22.77 -19.98 -25.91
CA ASN A 93 21.90 -20.25 -27.06
C ASN A 93 21.19 -19.02 -27.67
N LEU A 94 21.81 -17.84 -27.55
CA LEU A 94 21.24 -16.56 -27.99
C LEU A 94 21.16 -16.46 -29.53
N ASP A 95 20.04 -15.94 -30.04
CA ASP A 95 19.87 -15.61 -31.46
C ASP A 95 20.67 -14.35 -31.86
N VAL A 96 20.67 -14.02 -33.15
CA VAL A 96 21.47 -12.90 -33.68
C VAL A 96 21.05 -11.55 -33.08
N ALA A 97 19.75 -11.28 -32.96
CA ALA A 97 19.26 -10.02 -32.40
C ALA A 97 19.51 -9.94 -30.88
N GLN A 98 19.44 -11.07 -30.18
CA GLN A 98 19.79 -11.16 -28.76
C GLN A 98 21.29 -10.93 -28.53
N ARG A 99 22.17 -11.45 -29.41
CA ARG A 99 23.61 -11.17 -29.38
C ARG A 99 23.92 -9.71 -29.72
N ASP A 100 23.24 -9.12 -30.71
CA ASP A 100 23.38 -7.69 -31.05
C ASP A 100 22.97 -6.80 -29.85
N LEU A 101 21.87 -7.12 -29.16
CA LEU A 101 21.45 -6.44 -27.93
C LEU A 101 22.47 -6.60 -26.79
N LEU A 102 23.06 -7.79 -26.62
CA LEU A 102 24.12 -8.04 -25.64
C LEU A 102 25.39 -7.22 -25.93
N ALA A 103 25.79 -7.09 -27.21
CA ALA A 103 26.92 -6.27 -27.63
C ALA A 103 26.67 -4.76 -27.47
N GLN A 104 25.41 -4.33 -27.64
CA GLN A 104 24.99 -2.94 -27.46
C GLN A 104 24.94 -2.55 -25.97
N ASN A 105 24.29 -3.36 -25.14
CA ASN A 105 23.89 -2.96 -23.79
C ASN A 105 24.71 -3.61 -22.66
N GLY A 106 25.47 -4.67 -22.96
CA GLY A 106 26.20 -5.46 -21.95
C GLY A 106 25.34 -6.50 -21.22
N PHE A 107 24.04 -6.56 -21.55
CA PHE A 107 23.07 -7.56 -21.07
C PHE A 107 22.00 -7.78 -22.15
N VAL A 108 21.20 -8.84 -22.00
CA VAL A 108 19.98 -9.08 -22.77
C VAL A 108 18.96 -9.83 -21.91
N VAL A 109 17.68 -9.50 -22.07
CA VAL A 109 16.57 -10.21 -21.41
C VAL A 109 15.95 -11.19 -22.40
N VAL A 110 15.73 -12.44 -21.98
CA VAL A 110 15.13 -13.51 -22.81
C VAL A 110 14.00 -14.21 -22.04
N PRO A 111 12.99 -14.78 -22.73
CA PRO A 111 11.90 -15.51 -22.05
C PRO A 111 12.43 -16.80 -21.40
N GLY A 112 12.46 -16.84 -20.06
CA GLY A 112 12.95 -18.00 -19.30
C GLY A 112 12.02 -19.22 -19.32
N GLY A 113 10.70 -19.01 -19.29
CA GLY A 113 9.70 -20.09 -19.30
C GLY A 113 9.63 -20.90 -18.00
N LEU A 114 9.64 -20.19 -16.87
CA LEU A 114 9.76 -20.71 -15.50
C LEU A 114 8.57 -20.22 -14.68
N ASP A 115 8.17 -20.96 -13.64
CA ASP A 115 6.91 -20.73 -12.92
C ASP A 115 7.11 -19.96 -11.60
N GLN A 116 8.29 -20.03 -10.96
CA GLN A 116 8.63 -19.33 -9.71
C GLN A 116 9.99 -18.59 -9.80
N PHE A 117 10.21 -17.62 -8.91
CA PHE A 117 11.44 -16.82 -8.87
C PHE A 117 12.68 -17.66 -8.54
N GLU A 118 12.53 -18.73 -7.76
CA GLU A 118 13.61 -19.62 -7.38
C GLU A 118 13.78 -20.88 -8.27
N ASP A 119 13.17 -20.94 -9.46
CA ASP A 119 13.25 -22.14 -10.32
C ASP A 119 14.68 -22.38 -10.90
N PRO A 120 15.37 -21.42 -11.57
CA PRO A 120 16.77 -21.57 -11.99
C PRO A 120 17.78 -21.49 -10.83
N TYR A 121 17.36 -20.87 -9.72
CA TYR A 121 18.02 -20.78 -8.40
C TYR A 121 18.35 -22.18 -7.83
N ARG A 122 17.76 -23.25 -8.39
CA ARG A 122 17.99 -24.64 -8.02
C ARG A 122 19.11 -25.29 -8.86
N SER A 123 19.68 -26.36 -8.30
CA SER A 123 20.85 -27.06 -8.84
C SER A 123 20.58 -27.99 -10.03
N ASP A 124 19.36 -28.01 -10.58
CA ASP A 124 18.92 -28.82 -11.71
C ASP A 124 18.73 -28.03 -13.02
N SER A 125 19.04 -26.73 -13.02
CA SER A 125 19.17 -25.94 -14.24
C SER A 125 20.37 -26.40 -15.11
N ALA A 126 20.35 -26.04 -16.40
CA ALA A 126 21.44 -26.38 -17.33
C ALA A 126 22.73 -25.54 -17.14
N TRP A 127 22.78 -24.67 -16.12
CA TRP A 127 23.75 -23.57 -15.98
C TRP A 127 24.55 -23.70 -14.68
N ASP A 128 25.29 -24.81 -14.57
CA ASP A 128 25.91 -25.30 -13.32
C ASP A 128 27.17 -24.52 -12.89
N VAL A 129 27.14 -23.98 -11.66
CA VAL A 129 28.29 -23.40 -10.91
C VAL A 129 29.57 -24.20 -11.06
N ASN A 130 29.49 -25.53 -10.94
CA ASN A 130 30.64 -26.42 -10.87
C ASN A 130 31.36 -26.55 -12.23
N THR A 131 30.68 -26.17 -13.32
CA THR A 131 31.28 -26.00 -14.66
C THR A 131 31.83 -24.58 -14.91
N GLY A 132 31.62 -23.67 -13.95
CA GLY A 132 32.13 -22.30 -13.96
C GLY A 132 31.20 -21.26 -14.58
N HIS A 133 29.91 -21.58 -14.74
CA HIS A 133 28.87 -20.67 -15.22
C HIS A 133 28.55 -19.54 -14.22
N GLY A 134 27.90 -18.48 -14.73
CA GLY A 134 27.55 -17.26 -14.00
C GLY A 134 26.23 -16.65 -14.51
N TYR A 135 25.20 -16.59 -13.69
CA TYR A 135 24.02 -15.72 -13.80
C TYR A 135 24.16 -14.52 -12.84
N TRP A 136 23.07 -13.81 -12.56
CA TRP A 136 23.10 -12.48 -11.95
C TRP A 136 21.93 -12.34 -10.96
N VAL A 137 22.20 -12.29 -9.65
CA VAL A 137 21.18 -11.89 -8.66
C VAL A 137 20.80 -10.44 -8.95
N THR A 138 19.62 -10.25 -9.53
CA THR A 138 19.04 -8.91 -9.64
C THR A 138 18.54 -8.41 -8.29
N THR A 139 18.32 -7.11 -8.19
CA THR A 139 17.76 -6.47 -6.98
C THR A 139 16.37 -7.01 -6.63
N ASP A 140 15.61 -7.46 -7.64
CA ASP A 140 14.30 -8.11 -7.52
C ASP A 140 14.33 -9.26 -6.50
N ALA A 141 15.42 -10.05 -6.45
CA ALA A 141 15.54 -11.19 -5.54
C ALA A 141 15.50 -10.79 -4.05
N MET A 142 16.07 -9.64 -3.70
CA MET A 142 16.10 -9.11 -2.33
C MET A 142 14.81 -8.37 -1.99
N LEU A 143 14.17 -7.76 -2.98
CA LEU A 143 12.86 -7.12 -2.86
C LEU A 143 11.74 -8.14 -2.67
N HIS A 144 11.75 -9.24 -3.44
CA HIS A 144 10.83 -10.36 -3.28
C HIS A 144 11.01 -11.04 -1.91
N ALA A 145 12.26 -11.21 -1.44
CA ALA A 145 12.53 -11.72 -0.10
C ALA A 145 11.97 -10.82 1.01
N LEU A 146 12.07 -9.48 0.85
CA LEU A 146 11.43 -8.52 1.75
C LEU A 146 9.89 -8.66 1.70
N TYR A 147 9.30 -8.85 0.52
CA TYR A 147 7.86 -9.09 0.37
C TYR A 147 7.38 -10.38 1.04
N VAL A 148 8.06 -11.51 0.83
CA VAL A 148 7.70 -12.79 1.47
C VAL A 148 7.82 -12.67 2.99
N ALA A 149 8.87 -12.03 3.51
CA ALA A 149 9.04 -11.78 4.93
C ALA A 149 7.93 -10.89 5.51
N PHE A 150 7.65 -9.74 4.89
CA PHE A 150 6.62 -8.79 5.33
C PHE A 150 5.20 -9.38 5.22
N SER A 151 4.89 -10.10 4.14
CA SER A 151 3.57 -10.71 3.93
C SER A 151 3.30 -11.87 4.90
N ASN A 152 4.31 -12.67 5.24
CA ASN A 152 4.18 -13.71 6.27
C ASN A 152 4.03 -13.07 7.66
N LEU A 153 4.84 -12.05 7.98
CA LEU A 153 4.74 -11.32 9.23
C LEU A 153 3.35 -10.69 9.44
N LEU A 154 2.81 -10.02 8.42
CA LEU A 154 1.48 -9.42 8.50
C LEU A 154 0.42 -10.49 8.77
N ASN A 155 0.51 -11.65 8.11
CA ASN A 155 -0.38 -12.79 8.32
C ASN A 155 -0.31 -13.34 9.77
N PHE A 156 0.89 -13.49 10.35
CA PHE A 156 1.05 -13.88 11.76
C PHE A 156 0.45 -12.84 12.72
N LEU A 157 0.76 -11.55 12.53
CA LEU A 157 0.16 -10.48 13.34
C LEU A 157 -1.37 -10.47 13.23
N GLU A 158 -1.92 -10.73 12.03
CA GLU A 158 -3.36 -10.81 11.80
C GLU A 158 -4.01 -11.99 12.52
N THR A 159 -3.44 -13.19 12.40
CA THR A 159 -4.00 -14.42 12.97
C THR A 159 -3.86 -14.50 14.49
N ASP A 160 -2.71 -14.08 15.02
CA ASP A 160 -2.32 -14.40 16.40
C ASP A 160 -2.56 -13.23 17.39
N GLU A 161 -2.69 -11.99 16.90
CA GLU A 161 -2.85 -10.79 17.72
C GLU A 161 -4.02 -9.89 17.29
N LEU A 162 -4.05 -9.43 16.04
CA LEU A 162 -5.01 -8.41 15.58
C LEU A 162 -6.44 -8.96 15.49
N TYR A 163 -6.64 -10.23 15.10
CA TYR A 163 -7.97 -10.84 15.03
C TYR A 163 -8.72 -10.70 16.35
N THR A 164 -8.15 -11.22 17.44
CA THR A 164 -8.78 -11.25 18.77
C THR A 164 -9.08 -9.85 19.29
N ARG A 165 -8.21 -8.88 18.99
CA ARG A 165 -8.40 -7.48 19.39
C ARG A 165 -9.53 -6.80 18.61
N VAL A 166 -9.61 -7.03 17.29
CA VAL A 166 -10.68 -6.50 16.43
C VAL A 166 -12.04 -7.14 16.77
N ASP A 167 -12.05 -8.44 17.07
CA ASP A 167 -13.24 -9.18 17.51
C ASP A 167 -13.74 -8.70 18.89
N ASN A 168 -12.84 -8.54 19.87
CA ASN A 168 -13.16 -7.95 21.18
C ASN A 168 -13.71 -6.52 21.04
N VAL A 169 -13.09 -5.69 20.19
CA VAL A 169 -13.58 -4.33 19.88
C VAL A 169 -14.98 -4.37 19.28
N ALA A 170 -15.30 -5.32 18.40
CA ALA A 170 -16.64 -5.46 17.82
C ALA A 170 -17.68 -5.95 18.83
N LEU A 171 -17.35 -6.98 19.64
CA LEU A 171 -18.26 -7.61 20.60
C LEU A 171 -18.64 -6.68 21.75
N GLU A 172 -17.65 -6.10 22.44
CA GLU A 172 -17.90 -5.29 23.62
C GLU A 172 -18.49 -3.92 23.25
N SER A 173 -18.07 -3.34 22.11
CA SER A 173 -18.72 -2.14 21.57
C SER A 173 -20.14 -2.42 21.07
N TYR A 174 -20.44 -3.63 20.58
CA TYR A 174 -21.83 -4.02 20.29
C TYR A 174 -22.69 -4.04 21.56
N GLN A 175 -22.22 -4.67 22.64
CA GLN A 175 -22.96 -4.74 23.91
C GLN A 175 -23.25 -3.33 24.47
N ALA A 176 -22.26 -2.44 24.46
CA ALA A 176 -22.45 -1.04 24.86
C ALA A 176 -23.37 -0.27 23.89
N ALA A 177 -23.27 -0.50 22.58
CA ALA A 177 -24.11 0.14 21.58
C ALA A 177 -25.58 -0.30 21.64
N TYR A 178 -25.84 -1.57 21.97
CA TYR A 178 -27.20 -2.06 22.21
C TYR A 178 -27.77 -1.50 23.52
N SER A 179 -26.98 -1.49 24.60
CA SER A 179 -27.40 -0.93 25.90
C SER A 179 -27.82 0.54 25.81
N GLN A 180 -27.11 1.36 25.04
CA GLN A 180 -27.50 2.75 24.80
C GLN A 180 -28.68 2.88 23.81
N TYR A 181 -28.91 1.92 22.92
CA TYR A 181 -30.11 1.88 22.07
C TYR A 181 -31.37 1.61 22.91
N GLU A 182 -31.33 0.64 23.82
CA GLU A 182 -32.43 0.42 24.78
C GLU A 182 -32.72 1.69 25.61
N ALA A 183 -31.68 2.33 26.13
CA ALA A 183 -31.80 3.58 26.88
C ALA A 183 -32.30 4.78 26.05
N ALA A 184 -32.15 4.74 24.72
CA ALA A 184 -32.57 5.79 23.80
C ALA A 184 -33.98 5.61 23.22
N GLN A 185 -34.69 4.51 23.52
CA GLN A 185 -36.04 4.26 22.98
C GLN A 185 -37.04 5.36 23.34
N GLY A 186 -37.81 5.82 22.35
CA GLY A 186 -38.74 6.95 22.47
C GLY A 186 -38.08 8.33 22.48
N SER A 187 -36.75 8.43 22.32
CA SER A 187 -36.00 9.69 22.25
C SER A 187 -35.59 10.06 20.82
N ALA A 188 -35.09 11.28 20.63
CA ALA A 188 -34.51 11.71 19.35
C ALA A 188 -33.27 10.89 18.93
N LEU A 189 -32.64 10.15 19.85
CA LEU A 189 -31.45 9.35 19.57
C LEU A 189 -31.75 7.86 19.30
N GLU A 190 -33.02 7.42 19.34
CA GLU A 190 -33.37 6.01 19.11
C GLU A 190 -32.80 5.49 17.78
N ALA A 191 -32.99 6.24 16.69
CA ALA A 191 -32.52 5.87 15.36
C ALA A 191 -30.98 5.81 15.23
N PRO A 192 -30.20 6.86 15.56
CA PRO A 192 -28.74 6.80 15.46
C PRO A 192 -28.11 5.85 16.50
N ALA A 193 -28.75 5.59 17.65
CA ALA A 193 -28.28 4.56 18.59
C ALA A 193 -28.49 3.16 18.01
N ARG A 194 -29.65 2.89 17.39
CA ARG A 194 -29.90 1.64 16.67
C ARG A 194 -28.93 1.43 15.50
N ALA A 195 -28.59 2.50 14.78
CA ALA A 195 -27.61 2.48 13.70
C ALA A 195 -26.20 2.12 14.22
N ALA A 196 -25.77 2.68 15.36
CA ALA A 196 -24.51 2.31 15.99
C ALA A 196 -24.49 0.84 16.46
N ALA A 197 -25.60 0.34 17.02
CA ALA A 197 -25.74 -1.07 17.39
C ALA A 197 -25.69 -2.00 16.17
N LEU A 198 -26.36 -1.65 15.06
CA LEU A 198 -26.30 -2.41 13.81
C LEU A 198 -24.90 -2.43 13.18
N TYR A 199 -24.18 -1.31 13.23
CA TYR A 199 -22.80 -1.23 12.72
C TYR A 199 -21.88 -2.24 13.41
N TYR A 200 -21.90 -2.32 14.75
CA TYR A 200 -21.10 -3.31 15.48
C TYR A 200 -21.67 -4.74 15.34
N ALA A 201 -22.99 -4.92 15.26
CA ALA A 201 -23.59 -6.25 15.03
C ALA A 201 -23.13 -6.87 13.71
N VAL A 202 -23.07 -6.08 12.62
CA VAL A 202 -22.57 -6.56 11.33
C VAL A 202 -21.06 -6.82 11.39
N ALA A 203 -20.28 -5.98 12.10
CA ALA A 203 -18.86 -6.24 12.31
C ALA A 203 -18.63 -7.61 13.00
N LEU A 204 -19.32 -7.84 14.12
CA LEU A 204 -19.26 -9.08 14.89
C LEU A 204 -19.70 -10.28 14.04
N GLY A 205 -20.79 -10.17 13.27
CA GLY A 205 -21.27 -11.25 12.40
C GLY A 205 -20.34 -11.59 11.22
N LEU A 206 -19.43 -10.69 10.84
CA LEU A 206 -18.37 -10.98 9.87
C LEU A 206 -17.12 -11.58 10.52
N LEU A 207 -16.86 -11.27 11.79
CA LEU A 207 -15.70 -11.72 12.56
C LEU A 207 -15.98 -13.07 13.25
N ASP A 208 -16.90 -13.13 14.22
CA ASP A 208 -17.36 -14.37 14.84
C ASP A 208 -18.89 -14.56 14.73
N PRO A 209 -19.36 -15.37 13.75
CA PRO A 209 -20.75 -15.79 13.63
C PRO A 209 -21.31 -16.53 14.86
N ALA A 210 -20.49 -17.13 15.72
CA ALA A 210 -20.93 -17.76 16.95
C ALA A 210 -21.25 -16.72 18.03
N ALA A 211 -20.29 -15.83 18.35
CA ALA A 211 -20.55 -14.68 19.23
C ALA A 211 -21.69 -13.80 18.74
N TYR A 212 -21.81 -13.57 17.43
CA TYR A 212 -22.97 -12.90 16.82
C TYR A 212 -24.30 -13.59 17.15
N THR A 213 -24.35 -14.92 17.03
CA THR A 213 -25.57 -15.72 17.29
C THR A 213 -25.94 -15.73 18.78
N GLU A 214 -24.97 -15.62 19.69
CA GLU A 214 -25.20 -15.58 21.14
C GLU A 214 -25.54 -14.16 21.65
N ALA A 215 -24.86 -13.12 21.15
CA ALA A 215 -24.95 -11.77 21.68
C ALA A 215 -25.98 -10.87 20.95
N VAL A 216 -26.16 -10.99 19.63
CA VAL A 216 -26.94 -10.01 18.87
C VAL A 216 -28.44 -10.26 19.00
N ASP A 217 -29.16 -9.27 19.54
CA ASP A 217 -30.61 -9.35 19.74
C ASP A 217 -31.40 -9.50 18.43
N ALA A 218 -32.47 -10.29 18.52
CA ALA A 218 -33.36 -10.65 17.41
C ALA A 218 -34.04 -9.45 16.73
N SER A 219 -34.16 -8.29 17.39
CA SER A 219 -34.70 -7.07 16.75
C SER A 219 -33.74 -6.44 15.72
N LEU A 220 -32.45 -6.77 15.79
CA LEU A 220 -31.41 -6.28 14.88
C LEU A 220 -30.99 -7.34 13.85
N GLN A 221 -31.01 -8.62 14.22
CA GLN A 221 -30.56 -9.75 13.37
C GLN A 221 -31.15 -9.71 11.95
N ALA A 222 -32.43 -9.38 11.77
CA ALA A 222 -33.06 -9.39 10.44
C ALA A 222 -32.46 -8.37 9.45
N GLU A 223 -31.96 -7.24 9.95
CA GLU A 223 -31.32 -6.19 9.13
C GLU A 223 -29.82 -6.41 9.02
N ALA A 224 -29.17 -6.82 10.11
CA ALA A 224 -27.76 -7.21 10.13
C ALA A 224 -27.49 -8.39 9.17
N ASN A 225 -28.31 -9.45 9.19
CA ASN A 225 -28.19 -10.59 8.28
C ASN A 225 -28.21 -10.19 6.80
N GLY A 226 -29.03 -9.21 6.41
CA GLY A 226 -29.07 -8.72 5.02
C GLY A 226 -27.76 -8.02 4.58
N LEU A 227 -27.04 -7.42 5.52
CA LEU A 227 -25.73 -6.82 5.30
C LEU A 227 -24.59 -7.86 5.38
N LEU A 228 -24.73 -8.87 6.23
CA LEU A 228 -23.85 -10.05 6.23
C LEU A 228 -23.94 -10.81 4.90
N ASP A 229 -25.15 -11.03 4.37
CA ASP A 229 -25.37 -11.66 3.07
C ASP A 229 -24.73 -10.84 1.93
N ALA A 230 -24.84 -9.50 1.97
CA ALA A 230 -24.20 -8.61 1.00
C ALA A 230 -22.66 -8.68 1.05
N ALA A 231 -22.07 -8.64 2.25
CA ALA A 231 -20.62 -8.76 2.45
C ALA A 231 -20.07 -10.17 2.16
N ASN A 232 -20.88 -11.22 2.33
CA ASN A 232 -20.51 -12.58 1.97
C ASN A 232 -20.60 -12.85 0.46
N ALA A 233 -21.65 -12.33 -0.20
CA ALA A 233 -21.76 -12.34 -1.67
C ALA A 233 -20.64 -11.53 -2.34
N ALA A 234 -20.22 -10.44 -1.70
CA ALA A 234 -19.09 -9.60 -2.11
C ALA A 234 -19.19 -9.14 -3.58
N GLU A 235 -20.32 -8.53 -3.93
CA GLU A 235 -20.64 -8.05 -5.28
C GLU A 235 -21.43 -6.72 -5.29
N GLY A 236 -21.07 -5.85 -6.23
CA GLY A 236 -21.82 -4.64 -6.56
C GLY A 236 -21.80 -3.54 -5.49
N ARG A 237 -22.63 -2.53 -5.72
CA ARG A 237 -22.90 -1.43 -4.79
C ARG A 237 -24.35 -1.52 -4.31
N LEU A 238 -24.55 -1.41 -3.01
CA LEU A 238 -25.86 -1.52 -2.36
C LEU A 238 -26.03 -0.42 -1.30
N ASP A 239 -27.27 -0.01 -1.08
CA ASP A 239 -27.61 0.95 -0.01
C ASP A 239 -27.41 0.30 1.37
N VAL A 240 -26.89 1.06 2.35
CA VAL A 240 -26.80 0.60 3.75
C VAL A 240 -28.03 1.12 4.50
N PRO A 241 -29.02 0.26 4.89
CA PRO A 241 -30.35 0.75 5.27
C PRO A 241 -30.40 1.71 6.47
N PHE A 242 -29.49 1.54 7.44
CA PHE A 242 -29.38 2.41 8.61
C PHE A 242 -28.61 3.72 8.35
N LEU A 243 -28.05 3.93 7.16
CA LEU A 243 -27.37 5.17 6.72
C LEU A 243 -28.05 5.74 5.47
N PRO A 244 -29.12 6.57 5.62
CA PRO A 244 -29.88 7.09 4.50
C PRO A 244 -29.02 7.82 3.46
N GLY A 245 -29.03 7.33 2.22
CA GLY A 245 -28.24 7.90 1.12
C GLY A 245 -26.79 7.45 1.03
N TYR A 246 -26.33 6.56 1.94
CA TYR A 246 -25.02 5.91 1.85
C TYR A 246 -25.10 4.61 1.05
N GLN A 247 -24.11 4.39 0.18
CA GLN A 247 -23.91 3.15 -0.55
C GLN A 247 -22.49 2.62 -0.32
N GLU A 248 -22.38 1.35 0.02
CA GLU A 248 -21.09 0.66 0.10
C GLU A 248 -20.83 -0.15 -1.18
N ASP A 249 -19.56 -0.30 -1.53
CA ASP A 249 -19.11 -1.20 -2.60
C ASP A 249 -18.75 -2.57 -2.02
N PHE A 250 -19.75 -3.44 -1.97
CA PHE A 250 -19.58 -4.80 -1.45
C PHE A 250 -18.64 -5.65 -2.30
N SER A 251 -18.31 -5.26 -3.54
CA SER A 251 -17.26 -5.96 -4.32
C SER A 251 -15.87 -5.92 -3.67
N GLN A 252 -15.64 -4.97 -2.77
CA GLN A 252 -14.40 -4.86 -2.00
C GLN A 252 -14.28 -5.91 -0.88
N TYR A 253 -15.38 -6.55 -0.48
CA TYR A 253 -15.42 -7.55 0.61
C TYR A 253 -14.98 -8.95 0.16
N ARG A 254 -14.59 -9.10 -1.11
CA ARG A 254 -14.10 -10.34 -1.70
C ARG A 254 -12.65 -10.58 -1.24
N PRO A 255 -12.35 -11.63 -0.44
CA PRO A 255 -10.99 -11.94 0.00
C PRO A 255 -10.07 -12.24 -1.19
N ARG A 256 -8.80 -11.84 -1.08
CA ARG A 256 -7.76 -11.91 -2.13
C ARG A 256 -6.42 -12.27 -1.47
N GLY A 257 -5.42 -12.73 -2.21
CA GLY A 257 -4.10 -13.06 -1.65
C GLY A 257 -4.18 -14.04 -0.48
N THR A 258 -3.40 -13.79 0.60
CA THR A 258 -3.36 -14.66 1.78
C THR A 258 -4.72 -14.82 2.47
N TYR A 259 -5.61 -13.84 2.37
CA TYR A 259 -6.96 -13.89 2.97
C TYR A 259 -7.89 -14.96 2.36
N THR A 260 -7.43 -15.68 1.32
CA THR A 260 -8.13 -16.85 0.75
C THR A 260 -7.70 -18.19 1.37
N THR A 261 -6.66 -18.22 2.22
CA THR A 261 -6.05 -19.46 2.72
C THR A 261 -6.79 -20.12 3.89
N SER A 262 -7.57 -19.36 4.67
CA SER A 262 -8.32 -19.88 5.82
C SER A 262 -9.65 -19.15 6.04
N ASP A 263 -10.62 -19.82 6.66
CA ASP A 263 -11.90 -19.21 7.04
C ASP A 263 -11.71 -18.09 8.08
N LEU A 264 -10.67 -18.17 8.92
CA LEU A 264 -10.30 -17.13 9.89
C LEU A 264 -9.94 -15.82 9.17
N LEU A 265 -9.01 -15.88 8.22
CA LEU A 265 -8.58 -14.70 7.46
C LEU A 265 -9.69 -14.19 6.51
N GLN A 266 -10.52 -15.07 5.97
CA GLN A 266 -11.70 -14.68 5.19
C GLN A 266 -12.74 -13.90 5.99
N ARG A 267 -12.88 -14.19 7.29
CA ARG A 267 -13.76 -13.46 8.22
C ARG A 267 -13.12 -12.14 8.63
N TYR A 268 -11.86 -12.18 9.05
CA TYR A 268 -11.06 -11.01 9.40
C TYR A 268 -11.04 -9.95 8.29
N PHE A 269 -10.78 -10.36 7.04
CA PHE A 269 -10.80 -9.49 5.87
C PHE A 269 -12.15 -8.77 5.72
N ARG A 270 -13.27 -9.49 5.83
CA ARG A 270 -14.61 -8.89 5.72
C ARG A 270 -14.94 -7.96 6.89
N GLY A 271 -14.59 -8.35 8.11
CA GLY A 271 -14.79 -7.55 9.32
C GLY A 271 -13.98 -6.24 9.29
N MET A 272 -12.70 -6.29 8.92
CA MET A 272 -11.87 -5.10 8.79
C MET A 272 -12.25 -4.24 7.58
N MET A 273 -12.70 -4.82 6.46
CA MET A 273 -13.27 -4.03 5.36
C MET A 273 -14.56 -3.31 5.77
N TRP A 274 -15.43 -3.92 6.59
CA TRP A 274 -16.59 -3.25 7.17
C TRP A 274 -16.17 -2.07 8.07
N LEU A 275 -15.32 -2.34 9.07
CA LEU A 275 -14.90 -1.37 10.07
C LEU A 275 -14.02 -0.23 9.49
N GLY A 276 -13.31 -0.50 8.39
CA GLY A 276 -12.39 0.43 7.73
C GLY A 276 -12.93 1.17 6.50
N ARG A 277 -14.13 0.82 6.01
CA ARG A 277 -14.78 1.48 4.86
C ARG A 277 -16.11 2.16 5.15
N ILE A 278 -16.98 1.59 5.99
CA ILE A 278 -18.27 2.21 6.32
C ILE A 278 -18.02 3.59 6.93
N THR A 279 -18.52 4.64 6.27
CA THR A 279 -18.19 6.03 6.60
C THR A 279 -19.40 6.75 7.16
N PHE A 280 -19.34 7.19 8.42
CA PHE A 280 -20.34 8.11 8.96
C PHE A 280 -20.00 9.53 8.51
N LEU A 281 -20.59 9.94 7.39
CA LEU A 281 -20.27 11.20 6.69
C LEU A 281 -20.51 12.45 7.56
N ALA A 282 -19.54 13.36 7.54
CA ALA A 282 -19.50 14.57 8.37
C ALA A 282 -20.46 15.69 7.94
N ARG A 283 -21.31 15.44 6.93
CA ARG A 283 -22.31 16.41 6.43
C ARG A 283 -23.74 16.10 6.88
N ASP A 284 -24.02 14.86 7.24
CA ASP A 284 -25.36 14.40 7.58
C ASP A 284 -25.58 14.43 9.11
N ASP A 285 -26.78 14.76 9.58
CA ASP A 285 -27.09 14.78 11.02
C ASP A 285 -27.07 13.37 11.62
N ALA A 286 -27.82 12.45 11.02
CA ALA A 286 -27.96 11.08 11.50
C ALA A 286 -26.61 10.33 11.50
N SER A 287 -25.79 10.50 10.46
CA SER A 287 -24.44 9.93 10.41
C SER A 287 -23.55 10.48 11.52
N LEU A 288 -23.55 11.80 11.74
CA LEU A 288 -22.69 12.41 12.76
C LEU A 288 -23.11 11.99 14.18
N GLN A 289 -24.41 11.93 14.48
CA GLN A 289 -24.91 11.36 15.75
C GLN A 289 -24.59 9.86 15.89
N THR A 290 -24.71 9.08 14.81
CA THR A 290 -24.33 7.65 14.80
C THR A 290 -22.84 7.48 15.10
N SER A 291 -21.97 8.35 14.56
CA SER A 291 -20.53 8.31 14.84
C SER A 291 -20.20 8.63 16.31
N LEU A 292 -20.87 9.63 16.90
CA LEU A 292 -20.73 9.97 18.31
C LEU A 292 -21.18 8.81 19.21
N LEU A 293 -22.28 8.14 18.86
CA LEU A 293 -22.81 6.99 19.60
C LEU A 293 -21.96 5.73 19.40
N ALA A 294 -21.40 5.49 18.21
CA ALA A 294 -20.48 4.37 17.97
C ALA A 294 -19.15 4.57 18.73
N LEU A 295 -18.62 5.79 18.74
CA LEU A 295 -17.43 6.17 19.51
C LEU A 295 -17.65 6.06 21.02
N ARG A 296 -18.78 6.59 21.52
CA ARG A 296 -19.21 6.47 22.92
C ARG A 296 -19.33 5.00 23.36
N ALA A 297 -19.85 4.13 22.50
CA ALA A 297 -19.96 2.70 22.81
C ALA A 297 -18.58 2.03 22.98
N MET A 298 -17.62 2.35 22.12
CA MET A 298 -16.24 1.84 22.23
C MET A 298 -15.48 2.41 23.45
N GLU A 299 -15.73 3.67 23.79
CA GLU A 299 -15.15 4.32 24.98
C GLU A 299 -15.65 3.65 26.27
N GLN A 300 -16.97 3.42 26.37
CA GLN A 300 -17.61 2.88 27.57
C GLN A 300 -17.52 1.36 27.72
N SER A 301 -17.19 0.64 26.65
CA SER A 301 -16.91 -0.80 26.68
C SER A 301 -15.47 -1.13 27.12
N GLY A 302 -14.59 -0.13 27.22
CA GLY A 302 -13.21 -0.28 27.73
C GLY A 302 -12.20 -0.83 26.71
N VAL A 303 -12.62 -1.17 25.49
CA VAL A 303 -11.76 -1.75 24.43
C VAL A 303 -10.89 -0.72 23.70
N VAL A 304 -10.85 0.53 24.17
CA VAL A 304 -10.02 1.61 23.60
C VAL A 304 -8.54 1.20 23.48
N ALA A 305 -8.03 0.40 24.41
CA ALA A 305 -6.66 -0.11 24.38
C ALA A 305 -6.40 -1.11 23.24
N ASP A 306 -7.36 -1.99 22.93
CA ASP A 306 -7.26 -2.92 21.80
C ASP A 306 -7.43 -2.18 20.46
N TRP A 307 -8.37 -1.24 20.38
CA TRP A 307 -8.51 -0.35 19.23
C TRP A 307 -7.22 0.43 18.96
N ALA A 308 -6.60 1.02 19.99
CA ALA A 308 -5.35 1.73 19.87
C ALA A 308 -4.21 0.81 19.43
N THR A 309 -4.07 -0.37 20.06
CA THR A 309 -3.03 -1.37 19.69
C THR A 309 -3.12 -1.77 18.22
N VAL A 310 -4.33 -2.06 17.72
CA VAL A 310 -4.56 -2.37 16.30
C VAL A 310 -4.26 -1.15 15.42
N SER A 311 -4.73 0.04 15.79
CA SER A 311 -4.59 1.23 14.95
C SER A 311 -3.14 1.72 14.85
N ASP A 312 -2.41 1.74 15.96
CA ASP A 312 -1.00 2.19 16.04
C ASP A 312 -0.05 1.18 15.37
N THR A 313 -0.39 -0.11 15.39
CA THR A 313 0.35 -1.15 14.65
C THR A 313 0.16 -0.98 13.14
N LEU A 314 -1.08 -0.80 12.68
CA LEU A 314 -1.36 -0.53 11.26
C LEU A 314 -0.78 0.81 10.79
N THR A 315 -0.75 1.82 11.67
CA THR A 315 -0.10 3.09 11.36
C THR A 315 1.42 2.99 11.27
N TYR A 316 2.05 2.14 12.07
CA TYR A 316 3.47 1.86 11.95
C TYR A 316 3.84 1.01 10.72
N LEU A 317 3.01 0.02 10.37
CA LEU A 317 3.29 -0.85 9.23
C LEU A 317 2.97 -0.19 7.87
N ILE A 318 1.95 0.66 7.80
CA ILE A 318 1.35 1.08 6.51
C ILE A 318 1.17 2.61 6.38
N GLY A 319 0.85 3.31 7.47
CA GLY A 319 0.67 4.77 7.49
C GLY A 319 -0.56 5.24 8.29
N PRO A 320 -0.72 6.54 8.56
CA PRO A 320 -1.87 7.07 9.31
C PRO A 320 -3.21 6.74 8.62
N ALA A 321 -4.31 6.72 9.37
CA ALA A 321 -5.64 6.64 8.74
C ALA A 321 -5.85 7.87 7.83
N ASP A 322 -6.35 7.67 6.60
CA ASP A 322 -6.63 8.78 5.69
C ASP A 322 -7.99 9.43 6.00
N ASN A 323 -8.94 8.64 6.50
CA ASN A 323 -10.19 9.12 7.06
C ASN A 323 -10.05 9.40 8.57
N LEU A 324 -10.78 10.41 9.04
CA LEU A 324 -10.95 10.73 10.45
C LEU A 324 -11.56 9.54 11.22
N GLY A 325 -11.18 9.39 12.49
CA GLY A 325 -11.66 8.32 13.37
C GLY A 325 -11.68 8.72 14.84
N PRO A 326 -11.61 7.75 15.78
CA PRO A 326 -11.64 8.03 17.22
C PRO A 326 -10.57 9.02 17.71
N ALA A 327 -9.38 9.01 17.13
CA ALA A 327 -8.27 9.89 17.52
C ALA A 327 -8.61 11.39 17.37
N GLU A 328 -9.28 11.77 16.28
CA GLU A 328 -9.69 13.15 16.03
C GLU A 328 -11.06 13.46 16.63
N TYR A 329 -11.99 12.51 16.60
CA TYR A 329 -13.36 12.73 17.06
C TYR A 329 -13.46 12.79 18.59
N LEU A 330 -12.72 11.97 19.35
CA LEU A 330 -12.89 11.88 20.81
C LEU A 330 -12.52 13.19 21.54
N PRO A 331 -11.37 13.85 21.27
CA PRO A 331 -11.04 15.12 21.92
C PRO A 331 -12.04 16.24 21.58
N LEU A 332 -12.51 16.28 20.32
CA LEU A 332 -13.52 17.24 19.87
C LEU A 332 -14.88 16.99 20.54
N ALA A 333 -15.32 15.73 20.61
CA ALA A 333 -16.59 15.36 21.24
C ALA A 333 -16.57 15.66 22.75
N GLN A 334 -15.50 15.28 23.45
CA GLN A 334 -15.34 15.54 24.89
C GLN A 334 -15.28 17.04 25.20
N GLY A 335 -14.71 17.85 24.31
CA GLY A 335 -14.68 19.32 24.44
C GLY A 335 -16.06 20.00 24.36
N ILE A 336 -17.05 19.36 23.72
CA ILE A 336 -18.38 19.94 23.45
C ILE A 336 -19.48 19.31 24.34
N TYR A 337 -19.41 17.99 24.53
CA TYR A 337 -20.41 17.20 25.25
C TYR A 337 -19.98 16.85 26.68
N GLY A 338 -18.71 17.02 27.02
CA GLY A 338 -18.11 16.61 28.29
C GLY A 338 -17.44 15.23 28.21
N ALA A 339 -16.54 14.94 29.16
CA ALA A 339 -15.68 13.75 29.13
C ALA A 339 -16.47 12.42 28.98
N ASP A 340 -17.57 12.27 29.72
CA ASP A 340 -18.36 11.04 29.81
C ASP A 340 -19.32 10.82 28.62
N LEU A 341 -19.33 11.73 27.63
CA LEU A 341 -20.24 11.74 26.46
C LEU A 341 -21.70 11.38 26.84
N ALA A 342 -22.27 12.16 27.76
CA ALA A 342 -23.59 11.92 28.32
C ALA A 342 -24.67 11.79 27.22
N LEU A 343 -25.49 10.74 27.29
CA LEU A 343 -26.38 10.34 26.20
C LEU A 343 -27.40 11.44 25.84
N ASP A 344 -27.93 12.16 26.83
CA ASP A 344 -28.84 13.29 26.63
C ASP A 344 -28.16 14.50 26.00
N ALA A 345 -26.87 14.73 26.25
CA ALA A 345 -26.11 15.81 25.64
C ALA A 345 -25.90 15.61 24.13
N LEU A 346 -25.84 14.36 23.63
CA LEU A 346 -25.70 14.05 22.20
C LEU A 346 -26.97 14.37 21.37
N ALA A 347 -28.10 14.65 22.03
CA ALA A 347 -29.34 15.10 21.39
C ALA A 347 -29.38 16.62 21.10
N ASP A 348 -28.39 17.38 21.58
CA ASP A 348 -28.29 18.82 21.38
C ASP A 348 -27.82 19.16 19.95
N MET A 349 -28.77 19.49 19.07
CA MET A 349 -28.50 19.84 17.68
C MET A 349 -27.66 21.12 17.50
N SER A 350 -27.59 22.01 18.50
CA SER A 350 -26.69 23.16 18.42
C SER A 350 -25.24 22.71 18.57
N ARG A 351 -24.99 21.82 19.55
CA ARG A 351 -23.68 21.19 19.74
C ARG A 351 -23.27 20.30 18.59
N LEU A 352 -24.25 19.64 17.93
CA LEU A 352 -23.98 18.83 16.75
C LEU A 352 -23.43 19.68 15.60
N GLU A 353 -23.93 20.90 15.42
CA GLU A 353 -23.41 21.83 14.41
C GLU A 353 -22.06 22.44 14.82
N ASP A 354 -21.84 22.76 16.10
CA ASP A 354 -20.52 23.15 16.62
C ASP A 354 -19.47 22.03 16.38
N PHE A 355 -19.86 20.76 16.61
CA PHE A 355 -19.03 19.59 16.34
C PHE A 355 -18.79 19.40 14.84
N ARG A 356 -19.83 19.56 14.00
CA ARG A 356 -19.73 19.53 12.53
C ARG A 356 -18.74 20.57 12.02
N ALA A 357 -18.79 21.80 12.53
CA ALA A 357 -17.88 22.88 12.14
C ALA A 357 -16.42 22.54 12.45
N LEU A 358 -16.15 21.93 13.62
CA LEU A 358 -14.81 21.49 14.01
C LEU A 358 -14.31 20.30 13.17
N VAL A 359 -15.17 19.32 12.90
CA VAL A 359 -14.85 18.18 12.00
C VAL A 359 -14.61 18.63 10.55
N LYS A 360 -15.31 19.67 10.07
CA LYS A 360 -15.06 20.29 8.76
C LYS A 360 -13.82 21.19 8.73
N ALA A 361 -13.26 21.59 9.88
CA ALA A 361 -12.01 22.35 9.96
C ALA A 361 -10.74 21.48 9.97
N LEU A 362 -10.85 20.17 10.19
CA LEU A 362 -9.75 19.21 10.08
C LEU A 362 -9.33 18.97 8.61
N PRO A 363 -8.16 18.36 8.34
CA PRO A 363 -7.86 17.79 7.03
C PRO A 363 -8.92 16.75 6.61
N GLY A 364 -9.22 16.68 5.31
CA GLY A 364 -10.04 15.62 4.72
C GLY A 364 -9.18 14.46 4.21
N PRO A 365 -9.80 13.33 3.80
CA PRO A 365 -9.09 12.21 3.18
C PRO A 365 -8.41 12.66 1.88
N ARG A 366 -7.17 12.23 1.68
CA ARG A 366 -6.33 12.58 0.53
C ARG A 366 -6.38 11.52 -0.59
N ILE A 367 -6.99 10.35 -0.34
CA ILE A 367 -7.14 9.26 -1.30
C ILE A 367 -8.64 8.89 -1.39
N ASN A 368 -9.27 9.10 -2.55
CA ASN A 368 -10.67 8.74 -2.71
C ASN A 368 -10.83 7.22 -2.92
N ASN A 369 -11.27 6.53 -1.87
CA ASN A 369 -11.56 5.09 -1.89
C ASN A 369 -13.05 4.75 -2.16
N VAL A 370 -13.82 5.69 -2.72
CA VAL A 370 -15.25 5.53 -3.03
C VAL A 370 -15.54 5.86 -4.50
N VAL A 371 -16.26 4.98 -5.20
CA VAL A 371 -16.65 5.22 -6.59
C VAL A 371 -17.62 6.41 -6.70
N ARG A 372 -17.22 7.45 -7.42
CA ARG A 372 -18.02 8.65 -7.71
C ARG A 372 -18.25 8.81 -9.22
N PRO A 373 -19.30 9.53 -9.66
CA PRO A 373 -19.50 9.85 -11.06
C PRO A 373 -18.33 10.65 -11.63
N MET A 374 -18.03 10.45 -12.92
CA MET A 374 -17.14 11.36 -13.64
C MET A 374 -17.75 12.77 -13.66
N GLY A 375 -16.92 13.82 -13.53
CA GLY A 375 -17.40 15.19 -13.31
C GLY A 375 -17.73 15.54 -11.85
N THR A 376 -17.31 14.73 -10.86
CA THR A 376 -17.40 15.10 -9.43
C THR A 376 -16.22 16.00 -9.04
N GLU A 377 -16.50 17.28 -8.78
CA GLU A 377 -15.51 18.28 -8.40
C GLU A 377 -14.87 18.02 -7.03
N ALA A 378 -13.63 18.49 -6.81
CA ALA A 378 -12.83 18.17 -5.62
C ALA A 378 -13.50 18.56 -4.28
N GLU A 379 -14.21 19.69 -4.20
CA GLU A 379 -14.96 20.10 -3.00
C GLU A 379 -16.15 19.17 -2.72
N GLN A 380 -16.84 18.72 -3.77
CA GLN A 380 -17.94 17.75 -3.67
C GLN A 380 -17.42 16.36 -3.29
N LEU A 381 -16.19 16.03 -3.72
CA LEU A 381 -15.52 14.79 -3.38
C LEU A 381 -15.20 14.73 -1.88
N ASP A 382 -14.57 15.76 -1.31
CA ASP A 382 -14.29 15.88 0.13
C ASP A 382 -15.57 15.79 0.97
N ASP A 383 -16.58 16.63 0.69
CA ASP A 383 -17.85 16.61 1.45
C ASP A 383 -18.55 15.24 1.37
N SER A 384 -18.34 14.48 0.28
CA SER A 384 -18.89 13.14 0.11
C SER A 384 -18.06 12.00 0.72
N THR A 385 -16.85 12.25 1.21
CA THR A 385 -15.91 11.21 1.72
C THR A 385 -15.40 11.49 3.13
N ARG A 386 -15.40 12.75 3.57
CA ARG A 386 -15.10 13.20 4.93
C ARG A 386 -16.13 12.64 5.90
N GLY A 387 -15.66 11.95 6.94
CA GLY A 387 -16.49 11.31 7.94
C GLY A 387 -15.66 10.36 8.81
N PHE A 388 -16.30 9.84 9.86
CA PHE A 388 -15.70 8.89 10.79
C PHE A 388 -15.60 7.49 10.18
N ARG A 389 -14.49 6.80 10.43
CA ARG A 389 -14.35 5.34 10.34
C ARG A 389 -13.62 4.81 11.58
N LEU A 390 -13.97 3.62 12.05
CA LEU A 390 -13.36 3.04 13.26
C LEU A 390 -11.90 2.61 13.02
N PHE A 391 -11.67 1.85 11.95
CA PHE A 391 -10.34 1.41 11.52
C PHE A 391 -10.05 1.89 10.10
N GLY A 392 -10.21 3.21 9.86
CA GLY A 392 -10.13 3.81 8.54
C GLY A 392 -8.90 3.40 7.73
N GLN A 393 -9.09 3.08 6.45
CA GLN A 393 -8.01 2.71 5.53
C GLN A 393 -6.87 3.74 5.52
N ARG A 394 -5.65 3.24 5.36
CA ARG A 394 -4.40 3.96 5.63
C ARG A 394 -3.90 4.75 4.42
N PHE A 395 -3.42 5.96 4.68
CA PHE A 395 -2.78 6.82 3.71
C PHE A 395 -1.47 6.18 3.23
N THR A 396 -1.27 6.16 1.91
CA THR A 396 -0.04 5.69 1.26
C THR A 396 0.41 6.71 0.23
N PHE A 397 1.70 7.10 0.23
CA PHE A 397 2.16 8.23 -0.60
C PHE A 397 1.94 8.01 -2.11
N ASP A 398 2.13 6.79 -2.59
CA ASP A 398 1.86 6.42 -3.98
C ASP A 398 0.36 6.48 -4.31
N GLY A 399 -0.52 6.05 -3.41
CA GLY A 399 -1.97 6.16 -3.57
C GLY A 399 -2.43 7.62 -3.65
N TYR A 400 -1.74 8.51 -2.93
CA TYR A 400 -1.93 9.96 -3.02
C TYR A 400 -1.38 10.55 -4.32
N ALA A 401 -0.17 10.15 -4.74
CA ALA A 401 0.41 10.57 -6.02
C ALA A 401 -0.50 10.17 -7.20
N MET A 402 -0.98 8.92 -7.20
CA MET A 402 -2.01 8.44 -8.12
C MET A 402 -3.28 9.28 -8.06
N GLN A 403 -3.82 9.57 -6.88
CA GLN A 403 -5.02 10.38 -6.71
C GLN A 403 -4.86 11.82 -7.24
N ARG A 404 -3.66 12.39 -7.15
CA ARG A 404 -3.33 13.72 -7.66
C ARG A 404 -3.06 13.75 -9.17
N LEU A 405 -2.79 12.60 -9.80
CA LEU A 405 -2.54 12.45 -11.23
C LEU A 405 -3.76 11.92 -12.03
N ILE A 406 -4.93 11.82 -11.38
CA ILE A 406 -6.22 11.50 -11.99
C ILE A 406 -7.26 12.60 -11.73
N TYR A 407 -8.38 12.55 -12.44
CA TYR A 407 -9.52 13.44 -12.22
C TYR A 407 -10.04 13.33 -10.76
N PRO A 408 -10.38 14.43 -10.06
CA PRO A 408 -10.57 15.80 -10.55
C PRO A 408 -9.29 16.65 -10.71
N ASN A 409 -8.10 16.15 -10.34
CA ASN A 409 -6.87 16.93 -10.37
C ASN A 409 -6.24 17.03 -11.77
N VAL A 410 -6.49 16.03 -12.63
CA VAL A 410 -5.95 15.92 -14.00
C VAL A 410 -7.06 15.60 -15.02
N GLY A 411 -6.99 16.27 -16.17
CA GLY A 411 -8.02 16.26 -17.21
C GLY A 411 -9.06 17.37 -17.04
N GLU A 412 -10.05 17.38 -17.92
CA GLU A 412 -11.18 18.33 -17.92
C GLU A 412 -12.49 17.56 -18.12
N ALA A 413 -13.65 18.18 -17.84
CA ALA A 413 -14.94 17.53 -18.04
C ALA A 413 -15.17 17.10 -19.51
N GLY A 414 -15.35 15.80 -19.75
CA GLY A 414 -15.38 15.18 -21.08
C GLY A 414 -14.02 14.77 -21.65
N ASN A 415 -12.92 14.99 -20.93
CA ASN A 415 -11.57 14.50 -21.21
C ASN A 415 -10.81 14.26 -19.88
N GLU A 416 -11.39 13.44 -19.01
CA GLU A 416 -10.89 13.12 -17.67
C GLU A 416 -9.82 12.02 -17.70
N ARG A 417 -8.71 12.18 -16.95
CA ARG A 417 -7.79 11.05 -16.72
C ARG A 417 -8.38 10.15 -15.64
N ALA A 418 -9.10 9.11 -16.08
CA ALA A 418 -9.94 8.26 -15.24
C ALA A 418 -9.21 7.15 -14.47
N LEU A 419 -7.92 6.91 -14.75
CA LEU A 419 -7.12 5.80 -14.22
C LEU A 419 -5.68 6.28 -13.96
N PRO A 420 -5.04 5.85 -12.86
CA PRO A 420 -3.62 6.04 -12.64
C PRO A 420 -2.81 4.90 -13.28
N SER A 421 -1.51 5.13 -13.44
CA SER A 421 -0.53 4.14 -13.91
C SER A 421 0.54 3.91 -12.84
N GLY A 422 1.13 2.71 -12.75
CA GLY A 422 2.33 2.49 -11.92
C GLY A 422 3.49 3.41 -12.33
N LEU A 423 3.54 3.81 -13.61
CA LEU A 423 4.49 4.79 -14.13
C LEU A 423 4.34 6.17 -13.47
N ASP A 424 3.14 6.56 -13.00
CA ASP A 424 2.93 7.82 -12.27
C ASP A 424 3.73 7.85 -10.97
N VAL A 425 3.75 6.72 -10.25
CA VAL A 425 4.46 6.56 -8.97
C VAL A 425 5.97 6.63 -9.19
N ALA A 426 6.47 5.88 -10.18
CA ALA A 426 7.89 5.92 -10.54
C ALA A 426 8.30 7.31 -11.05
N ALA A 427 7.48 7.99 -11.86
CA ALA A 427 7.75 9.33 -12.36
C ALA A 427 7.76 10.38 -11.23
N ALA A 428 6.83 10.30 -10.27
CA ALA A 428 6.77 11.17 -9.10
C ALA A 428 7.97 10.97 -8.15
N LEU A 429 8.50 9.74 -8.05
CA LEU A 429 9.68 9.41 -7.25
C LEU A 429 11.02 9.61 -8.02
N GLY A 430 10.97 10.11 -9.26
CA GLY A 430 12.13 10.62 -9.99
C GLY A 430 12.47 9.93 -11.31
N SER A 431 11.71 8.94 -11.76
CA SER A 431 11.97 8.25 -13.02
C SER A 431 11.57 9.08 -14.24
N ASP A 432 12.54 9.76 -14.85
CA ASP A 432 12.36 10.38 -16.16
C ASP A 432 12.12 9.36 -17.27
N ALA A 433 12.58 8.11 -17.10
CA ALA A 433 12.24 7.00 -18.00
C ALA A 433 10.73 6.66 -17.94
N ALA A 434 10.14 6.61 -16.74
CA ALA A 434 8.70 6.43 -16.59
C ALA A 434 7.91 7.60 -17.17
N TYR A 435 8.37 8.84 -16.95
CA TYR A 435 7.76 10.03 -17.54
C TYR A 435 7.77 9.99 -19.07
N ASN A 436 8.91 9.65 -19.69
CA ASN A 436 9.00 9.52 -21.15
C ASN A 436 8.01 8.45 -21.69
N LEU A 437 7.84 7.32 -21.00
CA LEU A 437 6.82 6.31 -21.36
C LEU A 437 5.39 6.86 -21.23
N LEU A 438 5.11 7.70 -20.23
CA LEU A 438 3.81 8.38 -20.07
C LEU A 438 3.56 9.39 -21.21
N VAL A 439 4.59 10.12 -21.65
CA VAL A 439 4.53 11.00 -22.83
C VAL A 439 4.22 10.18 -24.10
N GLU A 440 4.89 9.04 -24.31
CA GLU A 440 4.65 8.15 -25.45
C GLU A 440 3.24 7.52 -25.45
N GLN A 441 2.68 7.25 -24.26
CA GLN A 441 1.29 6.79 -24.09
C GLN A 441 0.25 7.91 -24.23
N GLY A 442 0.66 9.18 -24.17
CA GLY A 442 -0.22 10.35 -24.20
C GLY A 442 -0.83 10.74 -22.86
N ASP A 443 -0.41 10.10 -21.76
CA ASP A 443 -0.93 10.36 -20.40
C ASP A 443 -0.59 11.76 -19.90
N THR A 444 0.52 12.35 -20.37
CA THR A 444 0.90 13.73 -20.06
C THR A 444 0.09 14.78 -20.82
N ALA A 445 -0.65 14.39 -21.86
CA ALA A 445 -1.47 15.31 -22.67
C ALA A 445 -2.79 15.70 -21.98
N TYR A 446 -3.13 15.10 -20.84
CA TYR A 446 -4.26 15.53 -20.01
C TYR A 446 -3.95 16.84 -19.29
N ALA A 447 -4.95 17.73 -19.20
CA ALA A 447 -4.80 19.02 -18.54
C ALA A 447 -4.27 18.87 -17.11
N ASN A 448 -3.35 19.76 -16.72
CA ASN A 448 -2.72 19.81 -15.40
C ASN A 448 -1.80 18.62 -15.02
N TYR A 449 -1.53 17.64 -15.91
CA TYR A 449 -0.68 16.48 -15.57
C TYR A 449 0.73 16.91 -15.11
N ASP A 450 1.50 17.58 -15.97
CA ASP A 450 2.88 17.98 -15.67
C ASP A 450 2.98 18.91 -14.45
N SER A 451 1.95 19.73 -14.20
CA SER A 451 1.86 20.63 -13.05
C SER A 451 1.71 19.86 -11.74
N ASN A 452 0.79 18.87 -11.70
CA ASN A 452 0.63 18.01 -10.54
C ASN A 452 1.85 17.10 -10.32
N LEU A 453 2.46 16.59 -11.40
CA LEU A 453 3.68 15.78 -11.30
C LEU A 453 4.87 16.60 -10.79
N SER A 454 5.02 17.86 -11.23
CA SER A 454 6.04 18.77 -10.71
C SER A 454 5.86 19.02 -9.22
N GLY A 455 4.63 19.31 -8.77
CA GLY A 455 4.32 19.48 -7.35
C GLY A 455 4.59 18.22 -6.51
N LEU A 456 4.31 17.03 -7.03
CA LEU A 456 4.65 15.77 -6.37
C LEU A 456 6.17 15.58 -6.24
N ARG A 457 6.95 15.88 -7.28
CA ARG A 457 8.42 15.83 -7.22
C ARG A 457 9.00 16.85 -6.23
N GLU A 458 8.43 18.05 -6.15
CA GLU A 458 8.79 19.06 -5.15
C GLU A 458 8.43 18.62 -3.72
N GLU A 459 7.33 17.90 -3.53
CA GLU A 459 6.94 17.32 -2.23
C GLU A 459 7.85 16.15 -1.83
N VAL A 460 8.21 15.25 -2.76
CA VAL A 460 9.19 14.17 -2.53
C VAL A 460 10.54 14.73 -2.04
N ASN A 461 10.99 15.85 -2.63
CA ASN A 461 12.21 16.55 -2.23
C ASN A 461 12.15 17.19 -0.83
N GLN A 462 10.98 17.25 -0.19
CA GLN A 462 10.79 17.78 1.17
C GLN A 462 10.66 16.67 2.23
N ILE A 463 10.54 15.40 1.83
CA ILE A 463 10.44 14.27 2.77
C ILE A 463 11.86 13.81 3.14
N SER A 464 12.23 13.98 4.41
CA SER A 464 13.51 13.50 4.96
C SER A 464 13.57 11.97 5.05
N GLY A 465 14.77 11.41 5.23
CA GLY A 465 14.94 9.97 5.46
C GLY A 465 14.18 9.50 6.70
N ASP A 466 14.16 10.31 7.77
CA ASP A 466 13.40 10.04 8.99
C ASP A 466 11.88 9.98 8.72
N ASN A 467 11.36 10.93 7.94
CA ASN A 467 9.94 11.00 7.59
C ASN A 467 9.51 9.83 6.69
N TRP A 468 10.38 9.37 5.78
CA TRP A 468 10.15 8.12 5.05
C TRP A 468 10.09 6.90 5.98
N LEU A 469 10.86 6.89 7.08
CA LEU A 469 10.86 5.81 8.08
C LEU A 469 9.86 5.99 9.24
N GLU A 470 8.89 6.91 9.14
CA GLU A 470 7.76 6.95 10.09
C GLU A 470 6.92 5.67 10.04
N ASN A 471 6.92 4.97 8.90
CA ASN A 471 6.25 3.69 8.70
C ASN A 471 6.99 2.81 7.67
N ILE A 472 6.76 1.50 7.75
CA ILE A 472 7.47 0.49 6.93
C ILE A 472 7.20 0.65 5.43
N TYR A 473 5.97 1.02 5.06
CA TYR A 473 5.56 1.27 3.69
C TYR A 473 6.31 2.45 3.04
N GLY A 474 6.44 3.57 3.76
CA GLY A 474 7.24 4.72 3.34
C GLY A 474 8.71 4.37 3.14
N GLY A 475 9.29 3.60 4.08
CA GLY A 475 10.66 3.12 3.97
C GLY A 475 10.89 2.28 2.72
N TRP A 476 9.92 1.43 2.35
CA TRP A 476 9.98 0.63 1.13
C TRP A 476 9.91 1.49 -0.13
N LEU A 477 9.03 2.50 -0.23
CA LEU A 477 9.05 3.46 -1.35
C LEU A 477 10.41 4.19 -1.45
N MET A 478 11.01 4.55 -0.32
CA MET A 478 12.37 5.12 -0.28
C MET A 478 13.45 4.11 -0.75
N ALA A 479 13.27 2.81 -0.52
CA ALA A 479 14.17 1.76 -1.03
C ALA A 479 14.09 1.57 -2.55
N LEU A 480 12.95 1.86 -3.18
CA LEU A 480 12.79 1.80 -4.65
C LEU A 480 13.38 3.02 -5.37
N GLN A 481 13.43 4.18 -4.71
CA GLN A 481 13.92 5.45 -5.28
C GLN A 481 15.28 5.35 -6.03
N PRO A 482 16.32 4.63 -5.55
CA PRO A 482 17.61 4.53 -6.24
C PRO A 482 17.60 3.69 -7.53
N LEU A 483 16.58 2.86 -7.76
CA LEU A 483 16.35 2.20 -9.05
C LEU A 483 15.82 3.19 -10.08
N TRP A 484 14.90 4.04 -9.65
CA TRP A 484 14.18 4.99 -10.50
C TRP A 484 14.95 6.27 -10.78
N ASN A 485 15.87 6.66 -9.89
CA ASN A 485 16.65 7.89 -9.96
C ASN A 485 18.16 7.57 -9.82
N ARG A 486 18.78 7.20 -10.94
CA ARG A 486 20.16 6.68 -11.01
C ARG A 486 21.12 7.69 -11.65
N SER A 487 22.14 8.13 -10.91
CA SER A 487 23.27 8.90 -11.47
C SER A 487 24.29 7.97 -12.13
N GLU A 488 24.89 8.39 -13.26
CA GLU A 488 25.70 7.48 -14.10
C GLU A 488 27.10 7.15 -13.53
N GLN A 489 27.71 8.05 -12.76
CA GLN A 489 29.10 7.93 -12.31
C GLN A 489 29.39 6.70 -11.40
N PRO A 490 28.60 6.40 -10.35
CA PRO A 490 28.91 5.30 -9.42
C PRO A 490 28.73 3.88 -9.97
N TYR A 491 28.10 3.70 -11.15
CA TYR A 491 27.65 2.38 -11.63
C TYR A 491 28.43 1.86 -12.87
N PRO A 492 28.48 0.53 -13.07
CA PRO A 492 29.04 -0.08 -14.28
C PRO A 492 28.39 0.43 -15.57
N ALA A 493 29.16 0.46 -16.67
CA ALA A 493 28.70 1.02 -17.95
C ALA A 493 27.41 0.39 -18.52
N LEU A 494 27.15 -0.89 -18.25
CA LEU A 494 25.91 -1.56 -18.67
C LEU A 494 24.66 -0.99 -17.95
N MET A 495 24.83 -0.51 -16.72
CA MET A 495 23.75 0.04 -15.88
C MET A 495 23.37 1.48 -16.24
N ASN A 496 24.18 2.13 -17.10
CA ASN A 496 23.95 3.48 -17.59
C ASN A 496 23.23 3.49 -18.95
N THR A 497 22.77 2.33 -19.44
CA THR A 497 22.03 2.21 -20.70
C THR A 497 20.53 2.43 -20.48
N ASP A 498 19.83 2.97 -21.48
CA ASP A 498 18.37 3.17 -21.39
C ASP A 498 17.60 1.85 -21.27
N ALA A 499 18.14 0.78 -21.88
CA ALA A 499 17.63 -0.57 -21.67
C ALA A 499 17.71 -1.00 -20.20
N TRP A 500 18.79 -0.66 -19.49
CA TRP A 500 18.92 -0.96 -18.06
C TRP A 500 18.00 -0.09 -17.20
N ARG A 501 17.85 1.20 -17.53
CA ARG A 501 16.86 2.10 -16.89
C ARG A 501 15.44 1.55 -16.97
N LEU A 502 15.07 0.93 -18.09
CA LEU A 502 13.78 0.25 -18.26
C LEU A 502 13.66 -1.04 -17.43
N ARG A 503 14.75 -1.79 -17.24
CA ARG A 503 14.78 -2.98 -16.36
C ARG A 503 14.71 -2.57 -14.88
N ASP A 504 15.47 -1.56 -14.46
CA ASP A 504 15.38 -0.97 -13.12
C ASP A 504 13.96 -0.46 -12.81
N LEU A 505 13.32 0.18 -13.80
CA LEU A 505 11.93 0.62 -13.73
C LEU A 505 10.98 -0.56 -13.51
N GLN A 506 11.09 -1.63 -14.31
CA GLN A 506 10.27 -2.85 -14.14
C GLN A 506 10.51 -3.54 -12.79
N ALA A 507 11.76 -3.63 -12.32
CA ALA A 507 12.11 -4.21 -11.02
C ALA A 507 11.47 -3.44 -9.86
N GLY A 508 11.59 -2.10 -9.89
CA GLY A 508 10.94 -1.23 -8.90
C GLY A 508 9.41 -1.31 -8.95
N LEU A 509 8.83 -1.38 -10.15
CA LEU A 509 7.37 -1.49 -10.32
C LEU A 509 6.83 -2.83 -9.82
N GLY A 510 7.56 -3.94 -10.02
CA GLY A 510 7.16 -5.24 -9.50
C GLY A 510 7.14 -5.28 -7.98
N SER A 511 8.19 -4.78 -7.33
CA SER A 511 8.20 -4.69 -5.86
C SER A 511 7.17 -3.69 -5.30
N TRP A 512 6.87 -2.62 -6.03
CA TRP A 512 5.74 -1.75 -5.68
C TRP A 512 4.39 -2.49 -5.80
N ALA A 513 4.17 -3.30 -6.83
CA ALA A 513 2.97 -4.11 -6.99
C ALA A 513 2.83 -5.17 -5.87
N GLU A 514 3.93 -5.82 -5.48
CA GLU A 514 4.01 -6.69 -4.30
C GLU A 514 3.62 -5.97 -3.00
N LEU A 515 4.13 -4.74 -2.79
CA LEU A 515 3.79 -3.89 -1.64
C LEU A 515 2.28 -3.53 -1.62
N LYS A 516 1.67 -3.22 -2.78
CA LYS A 516 0.20 -3.03 -2.88
C LYS A 516 -0.56 -4.31 -2.56
N HIS A 517 -0.06 -5.46 -3.01
CA HIS A 517 -0.70 -6.76 -2.79
C HIS A 517 -0.66 -7.17 -1.31
N ALA A 518 0.48 -7.01 -0.64
CA ALA A 518 0.63 -7.29 0.79
C ALA A 518 -0.33 -6.44 1.65
N THR A 519 -0.51 -5.17 1.30
CA THR A 519 -1.28 -4.19 2.10
C THR A 519 -2.73 -4.01 1.66
N VAL A 520 -3.24 -4.88 0.76
CA VAL A 520 -4.52 -4.71 0.03
C VAL A 520 -5.77 -4.50 0.91
N LEU A 521 -5.79 -5.06 2.13
CA LEU A 521 -6.87 -4.89 3.11
C LEU A 521 -6.90 -3.46 3.69
N TYR A 522 -5.73 -2.91 4.00
CA TYR A 522 -5.59 -1.71 4.83
C TYR A 522 -5.32 -0.43 4.04
N ALA A 523 -4.55 -0.50 2.94
CA ALA A 523 -4.18 0.69 2.18
C ALA A 523 -5.41 1.29 1.48
N ALA A 524 -5.57 2.61 1.55
CA ALA A 524 -6.60 3.31 0.80
C ALA A 524 -6.29 3.20 -0.71
N GLN A 525 -7.25 2.67 -1.48
CA GLN A 525 -7.11 2.43 -2.92
C GLN A 525 -7.65 3.65 -3.69
N PRO A 526 -6.84 4.29 -4.58
CA PRO A 526 -7.32 5.40 -5.41
C PRO A 526 -8.29 4.88 -6.48
N MET A 527 -9.58 5.22 -6.36
CA MET A 527 -10.64 4.61 -7.18
C MET A 527 -10.78 5.27 -8.56
N GLY A 528 -9.92 4.83 -9.50
CA GLY A 528 -10.10 5.01 -10.94
C GLY A 528 -11.05 3.97 -11.57
N GLY A 529 -11.54 4.24 -12.79
CA GLY A 529 -12.57 3.44 -13.45
C GLY A 529 -12.05 2.31 -14.34
N LEU A 530 -12.20 1.05 -13.89
CA LEU A 530 -11.94 -0.23 -14.62
C LEU A 530 -10.46 -0.55 -14.94
N GLY A 531 -9.84 -1.47 -14.18
CA GLY A 531 -8.53 -2.04 -14.51
C GLY A 531 -8.19 -3.31 -13.70
N GLY A 532 -7.21 -4.10 -14.18
CA GLY A 532 -6.67 -5.28 -13.49
C GLY A 532 -5.72 -6.13 -14.36
N GLY A 533 -4.63 -6.65 -13.76
CA GLY A 533 -3.56 -7.45 -14.40
C GLY A 533 -2.64 -8.12 -13.36
N GLY A 534 -1.64 -8.92 -13.81
CA GLY A 534 -0.71 -9.68 -12.95
C GLY A 534 0.48 -10.28 -13.72
N GLU A 535 1.51 -10.79 -13.02
CA GLU A 535 2.92 -10.78 -13.49
C GLU A 535 3.82 -11.98 -13.06
N PHE A 536 5.05 -12.00 -13.62
CA PHE A 536 6.35 -12.53 -13.13
C PHE A 536 6.85 -13.99 -13.29
N VAL A 537 8.12 -14.18 -12.88
CA VAL A 537 9.19 -15.04 -13.49
C VAL A 537 10.36 -15.24 -12.49
N ALA A 538 11.53 -15.70 -13.00
CA ALA A 538 12.94 -15.45 -12.59
C ALA A 538 13.68 -16.74 -12.17
N ASP A 539 14.90 -16.71 -11.61
CA ASP A 539 16.21 -16.36 -12.24
C ASP A 539 17.36 -17.08 -11.48
N THR A 540 18.63 -16.77 -11.80
CA THR A 540 19.91 -17.03 -11.07
C THR A 540 20.81 -18.44 -11.42
N THR A 541 23.03 -19.16 -11.06
CA THR A 541 24.23 -19.09 -10.11
C THR A 541 25.36 -18.09 -10.42
N ASN A 542 25.84 -17.30 -9.46
CA ASN A 542 25.61 -15.85 -9.51
C ASN A 542 26.81 -14.86 -9.40
N TYR A 543 26.61 -13.67 -9.98
CA TYR A 543 27.12 -12.34 -9.62
C TYR A 543 26.00 -11.54 -8.92
N VAL A 544 26.25 -10.53 -8.08
CA VAL A 544 25.18 -9.72 -7.44
C VAL A 544 25.11 -8.31 -8.02
N GLU A 545 23.92 -7.85 -8.39
CA GLU A 545 23.69 -6.50 -8.92
C GLU A 545 24.19 -5.40 -7.94
N PRO A 546 25.03 -4.44 -8.37
CA PRO A 546 25.64 -3.48 -7.46
C PRO A 546 24.72 -2.28 -7.17
N ASN A 547 23.60 -2.51 -6.47
CA ASN A 547 22.70 -1.47 -5.93
C ASN A 547 22.82 -1.37 -4.39
N PRO A 548 23.99 -0.99 -3.84
CA PRO A 548 24.24 -1.06 -2.39
C PRO A 548 23.31 -0.15 -1.58
N LEU A 549 22.82 0.97 -2.14
CA LEU A 549 21.86 1.85 -1.48
C LEU A 549 20.47 1.22 -1.35
N VAL A 550 20.05 0.37 -2.29
CA VAL A 550 18.78 -0.37 -2.20
C VAL A 550 18.89 -1.47 -1.13
N PHE A 551 19.97 -2.26 -1.15
CA PHE A 551 20.19 -3.29 -0.13
C PHE A 551 20.37 -2.72 1.28
N SER A 552 21.06 -1.58 1.40
CA SER A 552 21.12 -0.79 2.63
C SER A 552 19.71 -0.45 3.13
N ARG A 553 18.84 0.08 2.27
CA ARG A 553 17.47 0.45 2.65
C ARG A 553 16.60 -0.76 2.98
N ILE A 554 16.75 -1.89 2.30
CA ILE A 554 16.09 -3.15 2.66
C ILE A 554 16.50 -3.57 4.09
N ALA A 555 17.80 -3.56 4.41
CA ALA A 555 18.28 -3.87 5.76
C ALA A 555 17.74 -2.88 6.82
N VAL A 556 17.64 -1.60 6.48
CA VAL A 556 17.04 -0.55 7.33
C VAL A 556 15.55 -0.81 7.59
N ILE A 557 14.79 -1.22 6.57
CA ILE A 557 13.38 -1.57 6.72
C ILE A 557 13.24 -2.81 7.61
N SER A 558 13.96 -3.89 7.33
CA SER A 558 13.89 -5.14 8.12
C SER A 558 14.27 -4.93 9.59
N ALA A 559 15.31 -4.12 9.86
CA ALA A 559 15.70 -3.73 11.21
C ALA A 559 14.57 -2.95 11.94
N SER A 560 13.95 -2.00 11.23
CA SER A 560 12.83 -1.20 11.75
C SER A 560 11.62 -2.08 12.08
N VAL A 561 11.24 -2.98 11.17
CA VAL A 561 10.11 -3.92 11.32
C VAL A 561 10.19 -4.68 12.66
N VAL A 562 11.31 -5.34 12.94
CA VAL A 562 11.47 -6.16 14.16
C VAL A 562 11.33 -5.30 15.41
N GLN A 563 12.10 -4.22 15.51
CA GLN A 563 12.13 -3.40 16.71
C GLN A 563 10.83 -2.60 16.94
N GLY A 564 10.17 -2.16 15.88
CA GLY A 564 8.87 -1.47 16.00
C GLY A 564 7.74 -2.39 16.49
N LEU A 565 7.90 -3.70 16.33
CA LEU A 565 7.01 -4.71 16.92
C LEU A 565 7.42 -5.07 18.34
N ASP A 566 8.71 -5.24 18.64
CA ASP A 566 9.20 -5.41 20.02
C ASP A 566 8.77 -4.25 20.93
N ALA A 567 8.89 -3.00 20.45
CA ALA A 567 8.46 -1.81 21.16
C ALA A 567 6.93 -1.75 21.42
N ARG A 568 6.14 -2.55 20.67
CA ARG A 568 4.69 -2.72 20.84
C ARG A 568 4.33 -4.02 21.58
N GLY A 569 5.32 -4.82 22.00
CA GLY A 569 5.13 -6.11 22.67
C GLY A 569 4.81 -7.28 21.73
N LEU A 570 4.92 -7.09 20.41
CA LEU A 570 4.51 -8.02 19.37
C LEU A 570 5.66 -8.88 18.81
N GLY A 571 6.93 -8.51 19.08
CA GLY A 571 8.11 -9.16 18.51
C GLY A 571 8.60 -10.45 19.19
N GLN A 572 8.18 -10.71 20.44
CA GLN A 572 8.68 -11.83 21.25
C GLN A 572 7.91 -13.15 21.12
N GLN A 573 7.06 -13.30 20.09
CA GLN A 573 6.38 -14.56 19.83
C GLN A 573 7.29 -15.51 19.04
N ASP A 574 7.54 -16.70 19.59
CA ASP A 574 8.37 -17.74 18.95
C ASP A 574 7.56 -18.53 17.91
N PHE A 575 7.44 -17.96 16.71
CA PHE A 575 6.72 -18.56 15.58
C PHE A 575 7.37 -19.87 15.04
N THR A 576 8.40 -20.43 15.69
CA THR A 576 9.01 -21.70 15.28
C THR A 576 8.23 -22.94 15.77
N SER A 577 7.21 -22.78 16.61
CA SER A 577 6.37 -23.88 17.12
C SER A 577 5.01 -24.02 16.42
N GLY A 578 5.03 -24.30 15.11
CA GLY A 578 3.84 -24.63 14.29
C GLY A 578 4.03 -25.91 13.46
#